data_AF-A0A2J6X5R0-F1
#
_entry.id   AF-A0A2J6X5R0-F1
#
_cell.length_a   1.000
_cell.length_b   1.000
_cell.length_c   1.000
_cell.angle_alpha   90.00
_cell.angle_beta   90.00
_cell.angle_gamma   90.00
#
_symmetry.space_group_name_H-M   'P 1'
#
loop_
_entity.id
_entity.type
_entity.pdbx_description
1 polymer ?
#
loop_
_entity_poly.entity_id
_entity_poly.type
_entity_poly.pdbx_seq_one_letter_code
_entity_poly.pdbx_strand_id
1 'polypeptide(L)'
;ETNLNLIKSAMVKVVEIGAPKAKIAGYKVMGKTGTAQKPSENGGYSHTKLIYSFFGAVPYPDPKVSVIVSINETRIPQYSTTVSAPLFSEIGTFLVKYLRIEK
;
A
#
# COMPACT_ATOMS: atom_id res chain seq x y z
N GLU A 1 -22.71 8.55 3.56
CA GLU A 1 -22.25 7.14 3.63
C GLU A 1 -21.94 6.50 2.28
N THR A 2 -22.84 6.58 1.29
CA THR A 2 -22.74 5.83 0.02
C THR A 2 -21.41 6.04 -0.74
N ASN A 3 -20.96 7.30 -0.87
CA ASN A 3 -19.72 7.60 -1.62
C ASN A 3 -18.46 7.07 -0.93
N LEU A 4 -18.39 7.17 0.40
CA LEU A 4 -17.24 6.68 1.15
C LEU A 4 -17.15 5.15 1.06
N ASN A 5 -18.27 4.45 1.18
CA ASN A 5 -18.32 3.00 1.07
C ASN A 5 -17.95 2.52 -0.33
N LEU A 6 -18.35 3.26 -1.37
CA LEU A 6 -17.93 3.00 -2.75
C LEU A 6 -16.40 3.12 -2.90
N ILE A 7 -15.81 4.20 -2.39
CA ILE A 7 -14.35 4.42 -2.46
C ILE A 7 -13.60 3.33 -1.69
N LYS A 8 -14.01 3.03 -0.44
CA LYS A 8 -13.39 1.97 0.35
C LYS A 8 -13.48 0.61 -0.35
N SER A 9 -14.62 0.30 -0.96
CA SER A 9 -14.82 -0.95 -1.73
C SER A 9 -13.91 -1.02 -2.96
N ALA A 10 -13.75 0.10 -3.68
CA ALA A 10 -12.80 0.18 -4.80
C ALA A 10 -11.35 -0.05 -4.32
N MET A 11 -10.97 0.52 -3.17
CA MET A 11 -9.65 0.33 -2.58
C MET A 11 -9.40 -1.09 -2.08
N VAL A 12 -10.43 -1.79 -1.60
CA VAL A 12 -10.36 -3.23 -1.32
C VAL A 12 -10.03 -4.01 -2.60
N LYS A 13 -10.70 -3.70 -3.71
CA LYS A 13 -10.46 -4.38 -4.99
C LYS A 13 -9.05 -4.19 -5.52
N VAL A 14 -8.41 -3.05 -5.25
CA VAL A 14 -6.99 -2.84 -5.54
C VAL A 14 -6.13 -3.89 -4.84
N VAL A 15 -6.40 -4.22 -3.57
CA VAL A 15 -5.62 -5.21 -2.82
C VAL A 15 -5.98 -6.63 -3.24
N GLU A 16 -7.26 -6.92 -3.47
CA GLU A 16 -7.72 -8.27 -3.84
C GLU A 16 -7.16 -8.74 -5.18
N ILE A 17 -7.09 -7.84 -6.16
CA ILE A 17 -6.81 -8.13 -7.57
C ILE A 17 -5.49 -7.52 -8.03
N GLY A 18 -5.25 -6.23 -7.76
CA GLY A 18 -4.11 -5.49 -8.33
C GLY A 18 -2.81 -5.59 -7.53
N ALA A 19 -2.90 -5.71 -6.21
CA ALA A 19 -1.76 -5.75 -5.29
C ALA A 19 -1.92 -6.85 -4.22
N PRO A 20 -2.06 -8.13 -4.63
CA PRO A 20 -2.33 -9.23 -3.69
C PRO A 20 -1.23 -9.44 -2.64
N LYS A 21 -0.01 -8.95 -2.90
CA LYS A 21 1.10 -8.97 -1.93
C LYS A 21 0.88 -8.06 -0.71
N ALA A 22 -0.11 -7.16 -0.73
CA ALA A 22 -0.49 -6.34 0.41
C ALA A 22 -1.59 -6.98 1.30
N LYS A 23 -2.07 -8.19 0.97
CA LYS A 23 -3.06 -8.91 1.78
C LYS A 23 -2.50 -9.21 3.16
N ILE A 24 -3.34 -9.09 4.18
CA ILE A 24 -3.05 -9.52 5.56
C ILE A 24 -3.98 -10.69 5.88
N ALA A 25 -3.40 -11.82 6.28
CA ALA A 25 -4.17 -13.06 6.43
C ALA A 25 -5.28 -12.93 7.49
N GLY A 26 -6.52 -13.18 7.06
CA GLY A 26 -7.71 -13.09 7.91
C GLY A 26 -8.28 -11.68 8.08
N TYR A 27 -7.73 -10.67 7.42
CA TYR A 27 -8.27 -9.31 7.45
C TYR A 27 -8.54 -8.80 6.03
N LYS A 28 -9.60 -8.01 5.90
CA LYS A 28 -9.87 -7.28 4.66
C LYS A 28 -9.13 -5.95 4.69
N VAL A 29 -8.33 -5.69 3.67
CA VAL A 29 -7.47 -4.50 3.58
C VAL A 29 -7.96 -3.61 2.45
N MET A 30 -8.08 -2.31 2.71
CA MET A 30 -8.23 -1.29 1.68
C MET A 30 -6.88 -0.62 1.44
N GLY A 31 -6.49 -0.40 0.19
CA GLY A 31 -5.19 0.24 -0.07
C GLY A 31 -4.98 0.69 -1.50
N LYS A 32 -3.82 1.30 -1.74
CA LYS A 32 -3.40 1.82 -3.03
C LYS A 32 -1.87 1.79 -3.17
N THR A 33 -1.41 1.45 -4.36
CA THR A 33 -0.01 1.57 -4.77
C THR A 33 0.26 2.96 -5.35
N GLY A 34 1.47 3.46 -5.15
CA GLY A 34 1.97 4.67 -5.80
C GLY A 34 3.39 4.48 -6.31
N THR A 35 3.71 5.07 -7.46
CA THR A 35 5.08 5.19 -7.97
C THR A 35 5.26 6.62 -8.42
N ALA A 36 6.27 7.31 -7.89
CA ALA A 36 6.59 8.67 -8.30
C ALA A 36 8.00 8.73 -8.90
N GLN A 37 8.15 9.44 -10.00
CA GLN A 37 9.46 9.74 -10.56
C GLN A 37 10.06 10.94 -9.83
N LYS A 38 11.34 10.86 -9.45
CA LYS A 38 12.03 11.99 -8.82
C LYS A 38 12.42 13.02 -9.89
N PRO A 39 12.58 14.30 -9.53
CA PRO A 39 13.10 15.30 -10.47
C PRO A 39 14.48 14.88 -11.01
N SER A 40 14.70 15.13 -12.30
CA SER A 40 16.01 14.95 -12.94
C SER A 40 16.85 16.22 -12.78
N GLU A 41 18.17 16.06 -12.67
CA GLU A 41 19.12 17.19 -12.56
C GLU A 41 19.09 18.10 -13.80
N ASN A 42 18.72 17.56 -14.96
CA ASN A 42 18.63 18.29 -16.22
C ASN A 42 17.20 18.81 -16.53
N GLY A 43 16.32 18.84 -15.52
CA GLY A 43 14.89 19.14 -15.69
C GLY A 43 14.05 17.91 -16.08
N GLY A 44 12.74 18.01 -15.85
CA GLY A 44 11.82 16.88 -16.04
C GLY A 44 11.93 15.80 -14.95
N TYR A 45 11.56 14.57 -15.28
CA TYR A 45 11.51 13.44 -14.36
C TYR A 45 12.57 12.38 -14.66
N SER A 46 13.15 11.79 -13.62
CA SER A 46 14.08 10.68 -13.74
C SER A 46 13.35 9.40 -14.18
N HIS A 47 13.97 8.65 -15.09
CA HIS A 47 13.49 7.32 -15.50
C HIS A 47 14.01 6.19 -14.61
N THR A 48 14.97 6.49 -13.73
CA THR A 48 15.66 5.50 -12.89
C THR A 48 15.51 5.75 -11.40
N LYS A 49 15.42 7.01 -10.96
CA LYS A 49 15.22 7.40 -9.57
C LYS A 49 13.72 7.49 -9.27
N LEU A 50 13.19 6.45 -8.64
CA LEU A 50 11.76 6.30 -8.36
C LEU A 50 11.49 6.19 -6.85
N ILE A 51 10.33 6.65 -6.41
CA ILE A 51 9.79 6.43 -5.06
C ILE A 51 8.64 5.43 -5.18
N TYR A 52 8.71 4.35 -4.41
CA TYR A 52 7.70 3.29 -4.37
C TYR A 52 6.90 3.39 -3.09
N SER A 53 5.58 3.47 -3.20
CA SER A 53 4.73 3.60 -2.02
C SER A 53 3.54 2.66 -2.03
N PHE A 54 3.08 2.33 -0.82
CA PHE A 54 1.83 1.65 -0.59
C PHE A 54 1.15 2.29 0.62
N PHE A 55 -0.10 2.72 0.43
CA PHE A 55 -0.98 3.16 1.51
C PHE A 55 -2.02 2.08 1.75
N GLY A 56 -2.28 1.72 3.00
CA GLY A 56 -3.39 0.85 3.32
C GLY A 56 -3.95 1.07 4.72
N ALA A 57 -5.16 0.57 4.93
CA ALA A 57 -5.84 0.59 6.21
C ALA A 57 -6.56 -0.75 6.46
N VAL A 58 -6.58 -1.18 7.71
CA VAL A 58 -7.06 -2.50 8.14
C VAL A 58 -7.65 -2.44 9.56
N PRO A 59 -8.71 -3.21 9.87
CA PRO A 59 -9.58 -3.96 8.96
C PRO A 59 -10.60 -3.08 8.22
N TYR A 60 -11.00 -3.47 7.02
CA TYR A 60 -12.23 -2.97 6.40
C TYR A 60 -13.43 -3.72 7.01
N PRO A 61 -14.59 -3.06 7.27
CA PRO A 61 -14.96 -1.70 6.86
C PRO A 61 -14.61 -0.57 7.85
N ASP A 62 -14.16 -0.91 9.05
CA ASP A 62 -13.87 0.00 10.16
C ASP A 62 -12.38 -0.04 10.58
N PRO A 63 -11.49 0.69 9.87
CA PRO A 63 -10.06 0.56 10.07
C PRO A 63 -9.63 1.06 11.44
N LYS A 64 -8.81 0.26 12.12
CA LYS A 64 -8.17 0.63 13.39
C LYS A 64 -6.75 1.11 13.21
N VAL A 65 -6.12 0.75 12.08
CA VAL A 65 -4.74 1.12 11.74
C VAL A 65 -4.67 1.52 10.27
N SER A 66 -3.90 2.58 10.00
CA SER A 66 -3.44 2.93 8.65
C SER A 66 -1.90 2.92 8.61
N VAL A 67 -1.34 2.50 7.48
CA VAL A 67 0.11 2.44 7.27
C VAL A 67 0.44 2.98 5.89
N ILE A 68 1.48 3.82 5.85
CA ILE A 68 2.14 4.25 4.61
C ILE A 68 3.54 3.65 4.61
N VAL A 69 3.85 2.91 3.56
CA VAL A 69 5.22 2.51 3.24
C VAL A 69 5.70 3.37 2.08
N SER A 70 6.88 3.97 2.22
CA SER A 70 7.57 4.71 1.16
C SER A 70 9.02 4.28 1.11
N ILE A 71 9.46 3.81 -0.06
CA ILE A 71 10.81 3.33 -0.31
C ILE A 71 11.44 4.25 -1.33
N ASN A 72 12.50 4.93 -0.91
CA ASN A 72 13.23 5.87 -1.74
C ASN A 72 14.30 5.12 -2.55
N GLU A 73 14.01 4.91 -3.83
CA GLU A 73 14.88 4.28 -4.81
C GLU A 73 15.19 2.79 -4.55
N THR A 74 15.47 2.08 -5.63
CA THR A 74 15.98 0.70 -5.63
C THR A 74 17.14 0.63 -6.61
N ARG A 75 18.01 -0.39 -6.50
CA ARG A 75 19.17 -0.55 -7.41
C ARG A 75 18.79 -0.61 -8.88
N ILE A 76 17.62 -1.17 -9.18
CA ILE A 76 17.01 -1.20 -10.52
C ILE A 76 15.54 -0.78 -10.41
N PRO A 77 14.92 -0.18 -11.44
CA PRO A 77 13.50 0.13 -11.44
C PRO A 77 12.63 -1.12 -11.20
N GLN A 78 11.67 -1.02 -10.28
CA GLN A 78 10.69 -2.07 -9.96
C GLN A 78 9.26 -1.54 -9.96
N TYR A 79 8.30 -2.42 -9.67
CA TYR A 79 6.90 -2.05 -9.40
C TYR A 79 6.66 -1.93 -7.89
N SER A 80 5.87 -0.94 -7.47
CA SER A 80 5.47 -0.77 -6.05
C SER A 80 4.75 -2.01 -5.48
N THR A 81 4.00 -2.74 -6.31
CA THR A 81 3.39 -4.02 -5.93
C THR A 81 4.41 -5.09 -5.51
N THR A 82 5.66 -4.99 -5.98
CA THR A 82 6.74 -5.92 -5.64
C THR A 82 7.56 -5.46 -4.45
N VAL A 83 7.68 -4.14 -4.23
CA VAL A 83 8.57 -3.58 -3.19
C VAL A 83 7.80 -3.15 -1.94
N SER A 84 6.87 -2.19 -2.07
CA SER A 84 6.20 -1.57 -0.91
C SER A 84 5.00 -2.37 -0.40
N ALA A 85 4.26 -3.05 -1.29
CA ALA A 85 3.10 -3.86 -0.92
C ALA A 85 3.41 -5.03 0.05
N PRO A 86 4.43 -5.89 -0.18
CA PRO A 86 4.76 -6.95 0.76
C PRO A 86 5.28 -6.41 2.11
N LEU A 87 6.05 -5.32 2.11
CA LEU A 87 6.49 -4.68 3.34
C LEU A 87 5.31 -4.13 4.15
N PHE A 88 4.31 -3.54 3.49
CA PHE A 88 3.04 -3.17 4.14
C PHE A 88 2.36 -4.39 4.78
N SER A 89 2.29 -5.53 4.08
CA SER A 89 1.66 -6.74 4.63
C SER A 89 2.37 -7.26 5.88
N GLU A 90 3.71 -7.24 5.89
CA GLU A 90 4.50 -7.66 7.05
C GLU A 90 4.26 -6.76 8.26
N ILE A 91 4.37 -5.43 8.08
CA ILE A 91 4.10 -4.44 9.13
C ILE A 91 2.67 -4.55 9.62
N GLY A 92 1.70 -4.61 8.70
CA GLY A 92 0.29 -4.71 9.03
C GLY A 92 -0.04 -6.00 9.80
N THR A 93 0.56 -7.13 9.41
CA THR A 93 0.41 -8.41 10.11
C THR A 93 0.95 -8.33 11.54
N PHE A 94 2.09 -7.65 11.73
CA PHE A 94 2.62 -7.40 13.07
C PHE A 94 1.68 -6.52 13.89
N LEU A 95 1.21 -5.40 13.33
CA LEU A 95 0.37 -4.43 14.04
C LEU A 95 -0.97 -5.00 14.47
N VAL A 96 -1.68 -5.74 13.61
CA VAL A 96 -2.98 -6.32 13.98
C VAL A 96 -2.86 -7.33 15.12
N LYS A 97 -1.75 -8.08 15.17
CA LYS A 97 -1.46 -9.00 16.28
C LYS A 97 -1.07 -8.24 17.55
N TYR A 98 -0.15 -7.30 17.43
CA TYR A 98 0.39 -6.52 18.55
C TYR A 98 -0.71 -5.72 19.27
N LEU A 99 -1.58 -5.07 18.49
CA LEU A 99 -2.69 -4.27 18.99
C LEU A 99 -3.94 -5.10 19.33
N ARG A 100 -3.89 -6.42 19.15
CA ARG A 100 -5.01 -7.35 19.39
C ARG A 100 -6.28 -6.93 18.66
N ILE A 101 -6.14 -6.53 17.41
CA ILE A 101 -7.29 -6.17 16.57
C ILE A 101 -7.99 -7.46 16.16
N GLU A 102 -9.29 -7.53 16.35
CA GLU A 102 -10.10 -8.68 15.93
C GLU A 102 -10.35 -8.66 14.42
N LYS A 103 -10.57 -9.85 13.84
CA LYS A 103 -10.76 -10.05 12.40
C LYS A 103 -12.16 -9.68 11.95
#